data_AF-T5A5X7-F1
#
_entry.id   AF-T5A5X7-F1
#
_cell.length_a   1.000
_cell.length_b   1.000
_cell.length_c   1.000
_cell.angle_alpha   90.00
_cell.angle_beta   90.00
_cell.angle_gamma   90.00
#
_symmetry.space_group_name_H-M   'P 1'
#
loop_
_entity.id
_entity.type
_entity.pdbx_description
1 polymer ?
#
loop_
_entity_poly.entity_id
_entity_poly.type
_entity_poly.pdbx_seq_one_letter_code
_entity_poly.pdbx_strand_id
1 'polypeptide(L)'
;MLVNLEVIKRSFDQVKDAVQASIQSERAREGTKIKGTYEEDHDVPMYGDGMKPQYAMPPHEVKKRRGRAAPPGRCHSCNRIDTPEWRRGPDGARTLCNACGLHYAKLERKRQLEARSIRSKPEDRS
;
A
#
# COMPACT_ATOMS: atom_id res chain seq x y z
N MET A 1 11.70 49.17 21.46
CA MET A 1 12.16 47.77 21.60
C MET A 1 11.06 46.72 21.35
N LEU A 2 9.77 47.07 21.40
CA LEU A 2 8.66 46.12 21.23
C LEU A 2 8.37 45.73 19.76
N VAL A 3 8.58 46.65 18.81
CA VAL A 3 8.31 46.44 17.38
C VAL A 3 9.14 45.29 16.78
N ASN A 4 10.38 45.11 17.24
CA ASN A 4 11.23 44.02 16.77
C ASN A 4 10.71 42.64 17.22
N LEU A 5 10.16 42.54 18.42
CA LEU A 5 9.57 41.30 18.93
C LEU A 5 8.27 40.96 18.20
N GLU A 6 7.46 41.96 17.87
CA GLU A 6 6.25 41.78 17.07
C GLU A 6 6.56 41.31 15.65
N VAL A 7 7.60 41.87 15.02
CA VAL A 7 8.07 41.44 13.70
C VAL A 7 8.59 40.00 13.73
N ILE A 8 9.38 39.65 14.75
CA ILE A 8 9.88 38.27 14.92
C ILE A 8 8.73 37.29 15.14
N LYS A 9 7.76 37.63 15.97
CA LYS A 9 6.57 36.81 16.20
C LYS A 9 5.78 36.60 14.90
N ARG A 10 5.54 37.68 14.15
CA ARG A 10 4.81 37.61 12.87
C ARG A 10 5.55 36.78 11.84
N SER A 11 6.88 36.84 11.84
CA SER A 11 7.73 36.02 10.97
C SER A 11 7.65 34.54 11.35
N PHE A 12 7.61 34.22 12.64
CA PHE A 12 7.44 32.84 13.12
C PHE A 12 6.05 32.28 12.78
N ASP A 13 5.01 33.08 12.97
CA ASP A 13 3.63 32.70 12.60
C ASP A 13 3.51 32.45 11.08
N GLN A 14 4.13 33.29 10.25
CA GLN A 14 4.20 33.07 8.79
C GLN A 14 4.91 31.77 8.41
N VAL A 15 6.02 31.45 9.06
CA VAL A 15 6.75 30.18 8.82
C VAL A 15 5.89 28.99 9.24
N LYS A 16 5.19 29.09 10.38
CA LYS A 16 4.30 28.04 10.89
C LYS A 16 3.13 27.79 9.93
N ASP A 17 2.50 28.85 9.45
CA ASP A 17 1.38 28.76 8.50
C ASP A 17 1.83 28.16 7.16
N ALA A 18 3.00 28.55 6.65
CA ALA A 18 3.56 28.00 5.42
C ALA A 18 3.87 26.50 5.53
N VAL A 19 4.41 26.06 6.67
CA VAL A 19 4.67 24.64 6.94
C VAL A 19 3.36 23.86 7.07
N GLN A 20 2.36 24.40 7.78
CA GLN A 20 1.05 23.77 7.90
C GLN A 20 0.32 23.66 6.55
N ALA A 21 0.35 24.71 5.72
CA ALA A 21 -0.21 24.70 4.38
C ALA A 21 0.47 23.65 3.48
N SER A 22 1.81 23.51 3.58
CA SER A 22 2.56 22.48 2.84
C SER A 22 2.14 21.07 3.26
N ILE A 23 2.02 20.81 4.57
CA ILE A 23 1.56 19.51 5.09
C ILE A 23 0.12 19.21 4.67
N GLN A 24 -0.77 20.21 4.67
CA GLN A 24 -2.15 20.03 4.19
C GLN A 24 -2.21 19.77 2.69
N SER A 25 -1.36 20.42 1.89
CA SER A 25 -1.27 20.19 0.44
C SER A 25 -0.80 18.77 0.11
N GLU A 26 0.15 18.24 0.89
CA GLU A 26 0.59 16.85 0.76
C GLU A 26 -0.52 15.87 1.17
N ARG A 27 -1.25 16.14 2.27
CA ARG A 27 -2.42 15.34 2.66
C ARG A 27 -3.56 15.39 1.64
N ALA A 28 -3.78 16.54 1.00
CA ALA A 28 -4.79 16.67 -0.06
C ALA A 28 -4.41 15.87 -1.32
N ARG A 29 -3.12 15.81 -1.67
CA ARG A 29 -2.63 14.93 -2.75
C ARG A 29 -2.75 13.45 -2.41
N GLU A 30 -2.56 13.08 -1.15
CA GLU A 30 -2.74 11.70 -0.68
C GLU A 30 -4.22 11.28 -0.58
N GLY A 31 -5.13 12.23 -0.35
CA GLY A 31 -6.58 12.01 -0.25
C GLY A 31 -7.28 11.59 -1.56
N THR A 32 -6.66 11.79 -2.72
CA THR A 32 -7.25 11.47 -4.03
C THR A 32 -7.05 10.02 -4.47
N LYS A 33 -6.40 9.16 -3.67
CA LYS A 33 -6.36 7.72 -3.93
C LYS A 33 -7.58 6.99 -3.35
N ILE A 34 -8.66 7.05 -4.13
CA ILE A 34 -9.72 6.03 -4.23
C ILE A 34 -10.48 5.79 -2.92
N LYS A 35 -11.41 6.71 -2.62
CA LYS A 35 -12.72 6.32 -2.09
C LYS A 35 -13.63 6.21 -3.31
N GLY A 36 -13.70 5.01 -3.89
CA GLY A 36 -14.68 4.69 -4.93
C GLY A 36 -16.06 5.00 -4.39
N THR A 37 -16.68 6.00 -4.99
CA THR A 37 -17.98 6.55 -4.69
C THR A 37 -19.05 5.54 -5.05
N TYR A 38 -20.04 5.43 -4.17
CA TYR A 38 -21.35 4.92 -4.51
C TYR A 38 -21.89 5.75 -5.70
N GLU A 39 -22.38 5.08 -6.73
CA GLU A 39 -23.34 5.64 -7.68
C GLU A 39 -24.49 4.64 -7.66
N GLU A 40 -25.56 5.07 -7.01
CA GLU A 40 -26.84 4.39 -6.87
C GLU A 40 -27.69 4.88 -8.05
N ASP A 41 -27.77 4.11 -9.14
CA ASP A 41 -28.88 4.21 -10.10
C ASP A 41 -28.90 2.94 -10.98
N HIS A 42 -29.76 1.98 -10.60
CA HIS A 42 -30.69 1.28 -11.48
C HIS A 42 -31.39 0.14 -10.74
N ASP A 43 -32.69 0.34 -10.62
CA ASP A 43 -33.70 -0.48 -9.98
C ASP A 43 -33.92 -1.80 -10.73
N VAL A 44 -33.70 -2.94 -10.07
CA VAL A 44 -34.42 -4.18 -10.39
C VAL A 44 -34.75 -4.92 -9.09
N PRO A 45 -35.98 -4.80 -8.55
CA PRO A 45 -36.42 -5.62 -7.44
C PRO A 45 -36.85 -7.00 -7.98
N MET A 46 -35.97 -8.00 -7.86
CA MET A 46 -36.26 -9.38 -8.27
C MET A 46 -36.27 -10.35 -7.07
N TYR A 47 -36.87 -9.94 -5.94
CA TYR A 47 -37.31 -10.91 -4.93
C TYR A 47 -38.80 -11.18 -5.15
N GLY A 48 -39.06 -12.11 -6.07
CA GLY A 48 -40.33 -12.81 -6.19
C GLY A 48 -40.19 -14.20 -5.56
N ASP A 49 -41.13 -14.52 -4.68
CA ASP A 49 -41.46 -15.83 -4.12
C ASP A 49 -41.15 -17.03 -5.04
N GLY A 50 -40.48 -18.08 -4.52
CA GLY A 50 -40.27 -19.31 -5.30
C GLY A 50 -39.27 -20.33 -4.74
N MET A 51 -39.69 -21.09 -3.72
CA MET A 51 -39.28 -22.45 -3.33
C MET A 51 -38.12 -23.17 -4.08
N LYS A 52 -37.06 -23.62 -3.35
CA LYS A 52 -36.53 -25.02 -3.26
C LYS A 52 -35.08 -25.13 -2.71
N PRO A 53 -34.79 -25.99 -1.72
CA PRO A 53 -33.44 -26.41 -1.34
C PRO A 53 -33.13 -27.79 -1.92
N GLN A 54 -32.07 -27.95 -2.71
CA GLN A 54 -31.59 -29.29 -3.09
C GLN A 54 -30.11 -29.29 -3.57
N TYR A 55 -29.34 -30.18 -2.93
CA TYR A 55 -28.06 -30.80 -3.31
C TYR A 55 -26.75 -29.98 -3.47
N ALA A 56 -25.83 -30.28 -2.53
CA ALA A 56 -24.40 -30.58 -2.71
C ALA A 56 -23.49 -29.58 -3.44
N MET A 57 -22.78 -28.76 -2.66
CA MET A 57 -21.56 -28.09 -3.09
C MET A 57 -20.45 -29.12 -3.37
N PRO A 58 -19.69 -29.00 -4.48
CA PRO A 58 -18.49 -29.82 -4.71
C PRO A 58 -17.40 -29.43 -3.70
N PRO A 59 -16.44 -30.31 -3.37
CA PRO A 59 -15.32 -29.96 -2.51
C PRO A 59 -14.41 -29.00 -3.28
N HIS A 60 -14.72 -27.71 -3.26
CA HIS A 60 -13.78 -26.67 -3.61
C HIS A 60 -12.69 -26.73 -2.55
N GLU A 61 -11.62 -27.45 -2.90
CA GLU A 61 -10.26 -27.29 -2.41
C GLU A 61 -10.17 -26.01 -1.57
N VAL A 62 -10.26 -26.19 -0.25
CA VAL A 62 -10.03 -25.10 0.68
C VAL A 62 -8.61 -24.67 0.39
N LYS A 63 -8.47 -23.63 -0.44
CA LYS A 63 -7.22 -22.95 -0.71
C LYS A 63 -6.81 -22.42 0.65
N LYS A 64 -6.11 -23.27 1.41
CA LYS A 64 -5.63 -23.01 2.77
C LYS A 64 -5.09 -21.60 2.67
N ARG A 65 -5.78 -20.65 3.30
CA ARG A 65 -5.24 -19.31 3.51
C ARG A 65 -3.97 -19.61 4.26
N ARG A 66 -2.83 -19.67 3.55
CA ARG A 66 -1.57 -20.19 4.06
C ARG A 66 -1.39 -19.48 5.38
N GLY A 67 -1.59 -20.23 6.46
CA GLY A 67 -1.64 -19.69 7.81
C GLY A 67 -0.42 -18.80 7.93
N ARG A 68 -0.63 -17.56 8.36
CA ARG A 68 0.44 -16.55 8.40
C ARG A 68 1.67 -17.22 9.00
N ALA A 69 2.66 -17.54 8.17
CA ALA A 69 3.83 -18.26 8.62
C ALA A 69 4.41 -17.47 9.81
N ALA A 70 4.75 -18.19 10.87
CA ALA A 70 5.37 -17.59 12.04
C ALA A 70 6.56 -16.76 11.54
N PRO A 71 6.70 -15.49 11.96
CA PRO A 71 7.83 -14.69 11.55
C PRO A 71 9.12 -15.44 11.93
N PRO A 72 10.11 -15.56 11.03
CA PRO A 72 11.43 -15.98 11.40
C PRO A 72 11.90 -15.00 12.47
N GLY A 73 12.24 -15.48 13.66
CA GLY A 73 12.58 -14.65 14.82
C GLY A 73 13.81 -13.75 14.62
N ARG A 74 14.33 -13.63 13.40
CA ARG A 74 15.47 -12.82 13.02
C ARG A 74 15.39 -12.41 11.54
N CYS A 75 15.74 -11.16 11.24
CA CYS A 75 15.90 -10.66 9.88
C CYS A 75 17.06 -11.37 9.16
N HIS A 76 16.83 -11.82 7.93
CA HIS A 76 17.87 -12.51 7.13
C HIS A 76 18.99 -11.59 6.62
N SER A 77 18.74 -10.28 6.55
CA SER A 77 19.70 -9.32 6.01
C SER A 77 20.56 -8.63 7.07
N CYS A 78 19.98 -8.31 8.24
CA CYS A 78 20.67 -7.56 9.29
C CYS A 78 20.63 -8.24 10.66
N ASN A 79 20.11 -9.47 10.73
CA ASN A 79 20.09 -10.30 11.91
C ASN A 79 19.37 -9.69 13.13
N ARG A 80 18.56 -8.64 12.94
CA ARG A 80 17.76 -8.02 14.00
C ARG A 80 16.56 -8.88 14.36
N ILE A 81 16.32 -9.04 15.66
CA ILE A 81 15.20 -9.83 16.23
C ILE A 81 13.98 -8.92 16.45
N ASP A 82 14.21 -7.69 16.91
CA ASP A 82 13.15 -6.73 17.19
C ASP A 82 12.83 -5.86 15.97
N THR A 83 11.57 -5.90 15.53
CA THR A 83 11.08 -5.05 14.44
C THR A 83 9.57 -4.83 14.57
N PRO A 84 9.08 -3.60 14.30
CA PRO A 84 7.65 -3.31 14.42
C PRO A 84 6.79 -4.00 13.35
N GLU A 85 7.37 -4.42 12.22
CA GLU A 85 6.65 -5.12 11.14
C GLU A 85 7.62 -6.02 10.36
N TRP A 86 7.19 -7.26 10.10
CA TRP A 86 7.94 -8.24 9.32
C TRP A 86 7.50 -8.21 7.85
N ARG A 87 8.43 -7.88 6.95
CA ARG A 87 8.22 -7.77 5.51
C ARG A 87 8.71 -9.02 4.77
N ARG A 88 8.18 -9.24 3.56
CA ARG A 88 8.61 -10.33 2.67
C ARG A 88 9.98 -10.02 2.09
N GLY A 89 10.81 -11.05 1.96
CA GLY A 89 12.14 -10.98 1.37
C GLY A 89 12.34 -12.05 0.29
N PRO A 90 13.58 -12.25 -0.17
CA PRO A 90 13.91 -13.21 -1.23
C PRO A 90 13.58 -14.65 -0.83
N ASP A 91 13.75 -14.98 0.45
CA ASP A 91 13.51 -16.32 1.02
C ASP A 91 12.04 -16.55 1.44
N GLY A 92 11.13 -15.67 1.02
CA GLY A 92 9.69 -15.84 1.21
C GLY A 92 9.04 -14.88 2.21
N ALA A 93 7.92 -15.30 2.79
CA ALA A 93 7.07 -14.44 3.61
C ALA A 93 7.73 -14.10 4.95
N ARG A 94 7.70 -12.81 5.32
CA ARG A 94 8.14 -12.29 6.64
C ARG A 94 9.63 -12.47 6.98
N THR A 95 10.52 -12.64 6.01
CA THR A 95 11.95 -12.91 6.27
C THR A 95 12.81 -11.69 6.61
N LEU A 96 12.29 -10.47 6.41
CA LEU A 96 13.03 -9.24 6.60
C LEU A 96 12.35 -8.31 7.61
N CYS A 97 13.16 -7.54 8.35
CA CYS A 97 12.66 -6.45 9.18
C CYS A 97 12.10 -5.30 8.33
N ASN A 98 11.43 -4.34 8.97
CA ASN A 98 10.81 -3.21 8.27
C ASN A 98 11.79 -2.44 7.36
N ALA A 99 12.99 -2.10 7.86
CA ALA A 99 14.00 -1.38 7.09
C ALA A 99 14.48 -2.20 5.88
N CYS A 100 15.02 -3.40 6.12
CA CYS A 100 15.54 -4.28 5.06
C CYS A 100 14.48 -4.64 4.02
N GLY A 101 13.24 -4.88 4.44
CA GLY A 101 12.14 -5.20 3.53
C GLY A 101 11.73 -4.04 2.64
N LEU A 102 11.79 -2.79 3.13
CA LEU A 102 11.55 -1.61 2.30
C LEU A 102 12.65 -1.44 1.24
N HIS A 103 13.91 -1.62 1.62
CA HIS A 103 15.04 -1.57 0.69
C HIS A 103 14.91 -2.65 -0.40
N TYR A 104 14.59 -3.88 0.00
CA TYR A 104 14.38 -4.99 -0.94
C TYR A 104 13.24 -4.72 -1.91
N ALA A 105 12.08 -4.25 -1.42
CA ALA A 105 10.94 -3.92 -2.26
C ALA A 105 11.26 -2.82 -3.29
N LYS A 106 12.06 -1.82 -2.91
CA LYS A 106 12.54 -0.77 -3.82
C LYS A 106 13.43 -1.35 -4.92
N LEU A 107 14.39 -2.21 -4.54
CA LEU A 107 15.31 -2.86 -5.48
C LEU A 107 14.55 -3.76 -6.47
N GLU A 108 13.62 -4.56 -5.97
CA GLU A 108 12.82 -5.47 -6.77
C GLU A 108 11.93 -4.72 -7.77
N ARG A 109 11.32 -3.59 -7.35
CA ARG A 109 10.58 -2.72 -8.28
C ARG A 109 11.47 -2.16 -9.39
N LYS A 110 12.70 -1.72 -9.05
CA LYS A 110 13.65 -1.21 -10.05
C LYS A 110 13.97 -2.29 -11.09
N ARG A 111 14.29 -3.50 -10.63
CA ARG A 111 14.57 -4.67 -11.49
C ARG A 111 13.39 -4.99 -12.41
N GLN A 112 12.16 -4.94 -11.91
CA GLN A 112 10.97 -5.19 -12.72
C GLN A 112 10.75 -4.12 -13.80
N LEU A 113 11.05 -2.85 -13.51
CA LEU A 113 10.97 -1.78 -14.50
C LEU A 113 12.03 -1.96 -15.60
N GLU A 114 13.27 -2.29 -15.23
CA GLU A 114 14.35 -2.59 -16.17
C GLU A 114 14.04 -3.82 -17.03
N ALA A 115 13.48 -4.88 -16.43
CA ALA A 115 13.04 -6.07 -17.19
C ALA A 115 11.90 -5.76 -18.18
N ARG A 116 11.01 -4.83 -17.84
CA ARG A 116 9.92 -4.39 -18.72
C ARG A 116 10.43 -3.52 -19.88
N SER A 117 11.44 -2.68 -19.67
CA SER A 117 12.00 -1.85 -20.75
C SER A 117 12.82 -2.65 -21.76
N ILE A 118 13.38 -3.79 -21.37
CA ILE A 118 14.14 -4.67 -22.28
C ILE A 118 13.19 -5.47 -23.20
N ARG A 119 11.95 -5.73 -22.78
CA ARG A 119 11.01 -6.61 -23.50
C ARG A 119 10.23 -5.93 -24.64
N SER A 120 10.55 -4.69 -25.01
CA SER A 120 9.76 -3.89 -25.96
C SER A 120 10.28 -3.84 -27.41
N LYS A 121 10.90 -4.90 -27.94
CA LYS A 121 11.03 -5.06 -29.41
C LYS A 121 10.15 -6.21 -29.90
N PRO A 122 8.92 -5.94 -30.38
CA PRO A 122 8.34 -6.75 -31.43
C PRO A 122 8.98 -6.28 -32.74
N GLU A 123 10.00 -7.03 -33.17
CA GLU A 123 10.47 -7.00 -34.55
C GLU A 123 9.32 -7.39 -35.49
N ASP A 124 8.91 -6.40 -36.27
CA ASP A 124 7.98 -6.48 -37.39
C ASP A 124 8.36 -7.67 -38.28
N ARG A 125 7.54 -8.73 -38.23
CA ARG A 125 7.69 -9.89 -39.11
C ARG A 125 6.73 -9.69 -40.26
N SER A 126 7.25 -9.01 -41.28
CA SER A 126 6.76 -9.03 -42.67
C SER A 126 6.66 -10.46 -43.20
#